data_AF-A0A448B0H6-F1
#
_entry.id   AF-A0A448B0H6-F1
#
_cell.length_a   1.000
_cell.length_b   1.000
_cell.length_c   1.000
_cell.angle_alpha   90.00
_cell.angle_beta   90.00
_cell.angle_gamma   90.00
#
_symmetry.space_group_name_H-M   'P 1'
#
loop_
_entity.id
_entity.type
_entity.pdbx_description
1 polymer ?
#
loop_
_entity_poly.entity_id
_entity_poly.type
_entity_poly.pdbx_seq_one_letter_code
_entity_poly.pdbx_strand_id
1 'polypeptide(L)'
;MKGFKIAACSFLVSASLWSCIPSYSAYPKEYNHAKADFEKQKAFVVNKELKREFEILKHSDIYEIVEDSTHAVKITLHPMKTYTPPCGNPMIGSMITVGLLPSGFPYDIVYSYDVAENSETKNYQYKLQVYQSLWLFNIFRLGRTFSKQSGKALLGSYIASNK
;
A
#
# COMPACT_ATOMS: atom_id res chain seq x y z
N MET A 1 -43.38 -14.41 0.25
CA MET A 1 -42.92 -13.34 -0.69
C MET A 1 -42.56 -11.99 -0.04
N LYS A 2 -43.15 -11.58 1.09
CA LYS A 2 -42.80 -10.30 1.76
C LYS A 2 -41.39 -10.28 2.40
N GLY A 3 -40.96 -11.37 3.04
CA GLY A 3 -39.65 -11.45 3.70
C GLY A 3 -38.45 -11.34 2.74
N PHE A 4 -38.56 -11.90 1.52
CA PHE A 4 -37.50 -11.82 0.51
C PHE A 4 -37.30 -10.40 -0.04
N LYS A 5 -38.39 -9.62 -0.16
CA LYS A 5 -38.33 -8.20 -0.57
C LYS A 5 -37.68 -7.33 0.50
N ILE A 6 -37.97 -7.59 1.77
CA ILE A 6 -37.39 -6.85 2.91
C ILE A 6 -35.89 -7.16 3.02
N ALA A 7 -35.49 -8.43 2.86
CA ALA A 7 -34.08 -8.84 2.86
C ALA A 7 -33.30 -8.26 1.67
N ALA A 8 -33.90 -8.23 0.48
CA ALA A 8 -33.28 -7.60 -0.70
C ALA A 8 -33.12 -6.08 -0.52
N CYS A 9 -34.12 -5.39 0.05
CA CYS A 9 -34.03 -3.96 0.34
C CYS A 9 -32.98 -3.67 1.42
N SER A 10 -32.90 -4.45 2.50
CA SER A 10 -31.87 -4.24 3.53
C SER A 10 -30.46 -4.54 3.01
N PHE A 11 -30.30 -5.52 2.11
CA PHE A 11 -29.03 -5.79 1.43
C PHE A 11 -28.62 -4.65 0.47
N LEU A 12 -29.56 -4.10 -0.30
CA LEU A 12 -29.30 -2.96 -1.19
C LEU A 12 -28.96 -1.68 -0.41
N VAL A 13 -29.64 -1.42 0.71
CA VAL A 13 -29.36 -0.27 1.58
C VAL A 13 -28.00 -0.42 2.27
N SER A 14 -27.66 -1.62 2.77
CA SER A 14 -26.34 -1.87 3.37
C SER A 14 -25.20 -1.81 2.35
N ALA A 15 -25.41 -2.28 1.12
CA ALA A 15 -24.46 -2.10 0.02
C ALA A 15 -24.29 -0.61 -0.38
N SER A 16 -25.36 0.20 -0.31
CA SER A 16 -25.30 1.65 -0.61
C SER A 16 -24.55 2.47 0.45
N LEU A 17 -24.46 1.96 1.69
CA LEU A 17 -23.68 2.57 2.77
C LEU A 17 -22.16 2.33 2.62
N TRP A 18 -21.72 1.51 1.65
CA TRP A 18 -20.31 1.23 1.35
C TRP A 18 -19.78 2.04 0.15
N SER A 19 -20.40 3.18 -0.13
CA SER A 19 -20.17 3.97 -1.34
C SER A 19 -18.77 4.59 -1.48
N CYS A 20 -17.95 4.57 -0.44
CA CYS A 20 -16.57 5.04 -0.48
C CYS A 20 -15.59 3.86 -0.55
N ILE A 21 -15.41 3.28 -1.73
CA ILE A 21 -14.46 2.17 -1.93
C ILE A 21 -13.05 2.74 -2.19
N PRO A 22 -12.08 2.53 -1.29
CA PRO A 22 -10.73 3.01 -1.49
C PRO A 22 -9.99 2.18 -2.54
N SER A 23 -9.27 2.86 -3.43
CA SER A 23 -8.27 2.25 -4.31
C SER A 23 -7.02 3.11 -4.27
N TYR A 24 -5.86 2.47 -4.20
CA TYR A 24 -4.57 3.14 -4.13
C TYR A 24 -3.83 3.09 -5.48
N SER A 25 -2.87 3.99 -5.69
CA SER A 25 -1.92 3.93 -6.79
C SER A 25 -0.57 4.51 -6.37
N ALA A 26 0.52 3.87 -6.78
CA ALA A 26 1.87 4.39 -6.56
C ALA A 26 2.10 5.68 -7.36
N TYR A 27 2.92 6.57 -6.80
CA TYR A 27 3.42 7.76 -7.48
C TYR A 27 4.96 7.79 -7.47
N PRO A 28 5.63 8.20 -8.58
CA PRO A 28 5.08 8.52 -9.90
C PRO A 28 4.27 7.37 -10.53
N LYS A 29 3.35 7.68 -11.47
CA LYS A 29 2.39 6.68 -11.97
C LYS A 29 3.08 5.49 -12.66
N GLU A 30 4.28 5.70 -13.17
CA GLU A 30 5.16 4.70 -13.76
C GLU A 30 5.46 3.57 -12.77
N TYR A 31 5.53 3.87 -11.46
CA TYR A 31 5.81 2.89 -10.42
C TYR A 31 4.70 1.84 -10.27
N ASN A 32 3.47 2.13 -10.70
CA ASN A 32 2.40 1.13 -10.74
C ASN A 32 2.75 -0.08 -11.63
N HIS A 33 3.64 0.13 -12.60
CA HIS A 33 4.12 -0.88 -13.54
C HIS A 33 5.53 -1.38 -13.23
N ALA A 34 6.15 -0.92 -12.14
CA ALA A 34 7.48 -1.36 -11.74
C ALA A 34 7.52 -2.87 -11.50
N LYS A 35 8.58 -3.50 -12.01
CA LYS A 35 8.89 -4.93 -11.86
C LYS A 35 10.36 -5.05 -11.49
N ALA A 36 10.67 -5.99 -10.61
CA ALA A 36 12.05 -6.34 -10.32
C ALA A 36 12.60 -7.11 -11.52
N ASP A 37 13.68 -6.61 -12.11
CA ASP A 37 14.44 -7.22 -13.21
C ASP A 37 15.84 -7.67 -12.76
N PHE A 38 16.10 -7.64 -11.45
CA PHE A 38 17.34 -8.04 -10.81
C PHE A 38 17.19 -9.33 -9.99
N GLU A 39 18.31 -9.99 -9.74
CA GLU A 39 18.36 -11.14 -8.83
C GLU A 39 18.10 -10.68 -7.39
N LYS A 40 17.14 -11.33 -6.73
CA LYS A 40 16.72 -10.96 -5.38
C LYS A 40 17.59 -11.63 -4.35
N GLN A 41 18.11 -10.85 -3.42
CA GLN A 41 18.79 -11.37 -2.25
C GLN A 41 17.76 -11.94 -1.26
N LYS A 42 18.11 -13.08 -0.64
CA LYS A 42 17.32 -13.66 0.45
C LYS A 42 17.40 -12.79 1.70
N ALA A 43 16.26 -12.45 2.26
CA ALA A 43 16.18 -11.61 3.45
C ALA A 43 15.29 -12.21 4.53
N PHE A 44 15.77 -12.20 5.77
CA PHE A 44 15.02 -12.51 6.96
C PHE A 44 14.64 -11.21 7.67
N VAL A 45 13.34 -10.96 7.84
CA VAL A 45 12.85 -9.78 8.56
C VAL A 45 12.78 -10.10 10.05
N VAL A 46 13.51 -9.34 10.87
CA VAL A 46 13.66 -9.57 12.31
C VAL A 46 12.37 -9.23 13.07
N ASN A 47 11.75 -8.10 12.74
CA ASN A 47 10.62 -7.52 13.45
C ASN A 47 9.32 -7.51 12.62
N LYS A 48 8.81 -8.71 12.31
CA LYS A 48 7.58 -8.91 11.51
C LYS A 48 6.31 -8.37 12.18
N GLU A 49 6.37 -7.99 13.46
CA GLU A 49 5.27 -7.36 14.19
C GLU A 49 4.90 -5.97 13.65
N LEU A 50 5.81 -5.29 12.95
CA LEU A 50 5.51 -4.11 12.13
C LEU A 50 4.78 -4.54 10.84
N LYS A 51 3.55 -5.03 11.01
CA LYS A 51 2.78 -5.72 9.96
C LYS A 51 2.62 -4.88 8.68
N ARG A 52 2.38 -3.57 8.81
CA ARG A 52 2.16 -2.72 7.63
C ARG A 52 3.44 -2.57 6.83
N GLU A 53 4.53 -2.27 7.52
CA GLU A 53 5.86 -2.09 6.95
C GLU A 53 6.37 -3.37 6.33
N PHE A 54 6.14 -4.50 7.01
CA PHE A 54 6.48 -5.83 6.51
C PHE A 54 5.73 -6.16 5.22
N GLU A 55 4.41 -5.93 5.17
CA GLU A 55 3.62 -6.17 3.96
C GLU A 55 4.03 -5.25 2.80
N ILE A 56 4.47 -4.02 3.08
CA ILE A 56 5.04 -3.12 2.06
C ILE A 56 6.33 -3.71 1.49
N LEU A 57 7.26 -4.14 2.34
CA LEU A 57 8.53 -4.76 1.90
C LEU A 57 8.27 -6.04 1.11
N LYS A 58 7.34 -6.87 1.58
CA LYS A 58 6.96 -8.11 0.90
C LYS A 58 6.36 -7.84 -0.48
N HIS A 59 5.55 -6.78 -0.62
CA HIS A 59 4.96 -6.40 -1.90
C HIS A 59 5.89 -5.60 -2.81
N SER A 60 7.00 -5.06 -2.31
CA SER A 60 7.98 -4.38 -3.14
C SER A 60 8.80 -5.35 -3.96
N ASP A 61 8.89 -6.62 -3.55
CA ASP A 61 9.56 -7.67 -4.32
C ASP A 61 11.07 -7.38 -4.53
N ILE A 62 11.66 -6.54 -3.67
CA ILE A 62 13.10 -6.21 -3.67
C ILE A 62 13.92 -7.39 -3.14
N TYR A 63 13.37 -8.14 -2.19
CA TYR A 63 14.02 -9.27 -1.53
C TYR A 63 13.17 -10.52 -1.61
N GLU A 64 13.83 -11.68 -1.60
CA GLU A 64 13.16 -12.96 -1.36
C GLU A 64 13.02 -13.14 0.16
N ILE A 65 11.82 -12.90 0.69
CA ILE A 65 11.58 -13.00 2.14
C ILE A 65 11.57 -14.47 2.57
N VAL A 66 12.49 -14.84 3.46
CA VAL A 66 12.62 -16.20 4.00
C VAL A 66 12.33 -16.25 5.51
N GLU A 67 11.98 -17.43 5.99
CA GLU A 67 11.70 -17.68 7.42
C GLU A 67 12.95 -18.08 8.22
N ASP A 68 14.02 -18.51 7.55
CA ASP A 68 15.29 -18.88 8.18
C ASP A 68 16.36 -17.79 7.95
N SER A 69 17.06 -17.43 9.02
CA SER A 69 18.12 -16.41 9.01
C SER A 69 19.51 -16.92 8.63
N THR A 70 19.71 -18.24 8.49
CA THR A 70 21.04 -18.87 8.36
C THR A 70 21.82 -18.42 7.12
N HIS A 71 21.15 -18.18 6.00
CA HIS A 71 21.77 -17.75 4.73
C HIS A 71 21.06 -16.52 4.13
N ALA A 72 20.56 -15.64 4.98
CA ALA A 72 19.78 -14.47 4.57
C ALA A 72 20.29 -13.20 5.25
N VAL A 73 20.23 -12.07 4.53
CA VAL A 73 20.48 -10.76 5.15
C VAL A 73 19.38 -10.46 6.16
N LYS A 74 19.74 -9.81 7.26
CA LYS A 74 18.76 -9.45 8.30
C LYS A 74 18.25 -8.06 8.04
N ILE A 75 16.92 -7.93 7.94
CA ILE A 75 16.24 -6.65 7.77
C ILE A 75 15.54 -6.27 9.06
N THR A 76 15.82 -5.07 9.53
CA THR A 76 15.12 -4.44 10.66
C THR A 76 14.30 -3.28 10.12
N LEU A 77 12.97 -3.40 10.23
CA LEU A 77 12.03 -2.37 9.79
C LEU A 77 11.92 -1.25 10.82
N HIS A 78 11.75 -0.01 10.36
CA HIS A 78 11.45 1.12 11.24
C HIS A 78 9.99 1.56 11.08
N PRO A 79 9.31 2.01 12.14
CA PRO A 79 7.94 2.52 12.05
C PRO A 79 7.83 3.64 11.00
N MET A 80 6.94 3.45 10.02
CA MET A 80 6.79 4.44 8.96
C MET A 80 6.02 5.66 9.46
N LYS A 81 6.43 6.85 9.01
CA LYS A 81 5.64 8.08 9.23
C LYS A 81 4.78 8.34 8.02
N THR A 82 3.47 8.43 8.23
CA THR A 82 2.51 8.72 7.16
C THR A 82 1.94 10.12 7.38
N TYR A 83 2.06 10.97 6.37
CA TYR A 83 1.44 12.28 6.32
C TYR A 83 0.29 12.24 5.31
N THR A 84 -0.91 12.57 5.79
CA THR A 84 -2.11 12.70 4.97
C THR A 84 -2.64 14.12 5.12
N PRO A 85 -2.85 14.87 4.01
CA PRO A 85 -3.54 16.14 4.10
C PRO A 85 -4.97 15.94 4.65
N PRO A 86 -5.52 16.94 5.36
CA PRO A 86 -6.84 16.83 5.97
C PRO A 86 -7.92 16.52 4.91
N CYS A 87 -8.72 15.48 5.18
CA CYS A 87 -9.72 14.92 4.26
C CYS A 87 -10.96 15.81 4.02
N GLY A 88 -10.93 17.08 4.42
CA GLY A 88 -12.11 17.90 4.71
C GLY A 88 -13.09 18.05 3.55
N ASN A 89 -12.69 18.64 2.43
CA ASN A 89 -13.64 19.00 1.36
C ASN A 89 -13.91 17.90 0.31
N PRO A 90 -12.91 17.17 -0.22
CA PRO A 90 -13.15 16.18 -1.28
C PRO A 90 -13.90 14.94 -0.79
N MET A 91 -13.68 14.54 0.47
CA MET A 91 -14.32 13.36 1.05
C MET A 91 -15.82 13.62 1.30
N ILE A 92 -16.18 14.84 1.72
CA ILE A 92 -17.58 15.26 1.87
C ILE A 92 -18.33 15.19 0.53
N GLY A 93 -17.74 15.66 -0.57
CA GLY A 93 -18.37 15.59 -1.89
C GLY A 93 -18.66 14.16 -2.34
N SER A 94 -17.71 13.24 -2.12
CA SER A 94 -17.91 11.82 -2.40
C SER A 94 -18.97 11.21 -1.48
N MET A 95 -19.00 11.57 -0.20
CA MET A 95 -20.04 11.10 0.73
C MET A 95 -21.45 11.58 0.36
N ILE A 96 -21.62 12.87 0.02
CA ILE A 96 -22.91 13.44 -0.38
C ILE A 96 -23.42 12.81 -1.68
N THR A 97 -22.50 12.53 -2.61
CA THR A 97 -22.84 11.92 -3.90
C THR A 97 -22.83 10.39 -3.87
N VAL A 98 -22.76 9.77 -2.68
CA VAL A 98 -22.76 8.31 -2.52
C VAL A 98 -21.70 7.66 -3.42
N GLY A 99 -20.50 8.22 -3.40
CA GLY A 99 -19.34 7.70 -4.14
C GLY A 99 -19.38 7.93 -5.64
N LEU A 100 -20.38 8.60 -6.20
CA LEU A 100 -20.43 8.89 -7.65
C LEU A 100 -19.36 9.92 -8.05
N LEU A 101 -19.16 10.95 -7.23
CA LEU A 101 -18.07 11.90 -7.42
C LEU A 101 -16.77 11.30 -6.87
N PRO A 102 -15.76 11.07 -7.71
CA PRO A 102 -14.47 10.58 -7.22
C PRO A 102 -13.79 11.67 -6.40
N SER A 103 -13.16 11.25 -5.31
CA SER A 103 -12.22 12.09 -4.58
C SER A 103 -10.89 11.36 -4.45
N GLY A 104 -9.81 12.10 -4.24
CA GLY A 104 -8.54 11.46 -3.97
C GLY A 104 -7.53 12.40 -3.34
N PHE A 105 -6.57 11.79 -2.65
CA PHE A 105 -5.64 12.47 -1.78
C PHE A 105 -4.30 11.73 -1.75
N PRO A 106 -3.18 12.47 -1.76
CA PRO A 106 -1.86 11.89 -1.64
C PRO A 106 -1.57 11.46 -0.19
N TYR A 107 -0.83 10.37 -0.06
CA TYR A 107 -0.19 9.90 1.16
C TYR A 107 1.30 10.04 0.95
N ASP A 108 1.95 10.85 1.77
CA ASP A 108 3.40 10.94 1.81
C ASP A 108 3.90 10.06 2.96
N ILE A 109 4.78 9.12 2.64
CA ILE A 109 5.24 8.10 3.57
C ILE A 109 6.76 8.19 3.66
N VAL A 110 7.28 8.35 4.87
CA VAL A 110 8.70 8.12 5.15
C VAL A 110 8.84 6.67 5.57
N TYR A 111 9.45 5.88 4.70
CA TYR A 111 9.68 4.45 4.88
C TYR A 111 11.18 4.20 5.05
N SER A 112 11.58 3.47 6.08
CA SER A 112 12.98 3.14 6.31
C SER A 112 13.18 1.76 6.93
N TYR A 113 14.34 1.19 6.65
CA TYR A 113 14.78 -0.09 7.20
C TYR A 113 16.29 -0.19 7.16
N ASP A 114 16.85 -1.02 8.03
CA ASP A 114 18.26 -1.36 8.04
C ASP A 114 18.47 -2.76 7.48
N VAL A 115 19.56 -2.95 6.72
CA VAL A 115 20.01 -4.25 6.22
C VAL A 115 21.37 -4.53 6.83
N ALA A 116 21.48 -5.62 7.59
CA ALA A 116 22.75 -6.11 8.11
C ALA A 116 23.33 -7.18 7.17
N GLU A 117 24.50 -6.88 6.59
CA GLU A 117 25.23 -7.72 5.64
C GLU A 117 26.72 -7.69 5.99
N ASN A 118 27.34 -8.86 6.20
CA ASN A 118 28.79 -9.02 6.38
C ASN A 118 29.44 -8.02 7.37
N SER A 119 28.83 -7.85 8.55
CA SER A 119 29.26 -6.94 9.64
C SER A 119 29.03 -5.44 9.39
N GLU A 120 28.45 -5.06 8.26
CA GLU A 120 28.00 -3.70 7.97
C GLU A 120 26.48 -3.58 8.09
N THR A 121 26.01 -2.42 8.51
CA THR A 121 24.57 -2.09 8.53
C THR A 121 24.32 -0.94 7.55
N LYS A 122 23.56 -1.22 6.49
CA LYS A 122 23.14 -0.24 5.50
C LYS A 122 21.76 0.29 5.87
N ASN A 123 21.64 1.60 6.02
CA ASN A 123 20.36 2.26 6.25
C ASN A 123 19.73 2.65 4.90
N TYR A 124 18.48 2.26 4.70
CA TYR A 124 17.68 2.64 3.55
C TYR A 124 16.51 3.51 4.00
N GLN A 125 16.35 4.68 3.38
CA GLN A 125 15.25 5.59 3.64
C GLN A 125 14.67 6.12 2.34
N TYR A 126 13.35 6.00 2.20
CA TYR A 126 12.61 6.41 1.02
C TYR A 126 11.44 7.31 1.40
N LYS A 127 11.21 8.33 0.56
CA LYS A 127 9.97 9.10 0.55
C LYS A 127 9.06 8.50 -0.50
N LEU A 128 8.07 7.73 -0.06
CA LEU A 128 7.09 7.10 -0.94
C LEU A 128 5.85 8.00 -1.03
N GLN A 129 5.27 8.10 -2.22
CA GLN A 129 4.00 8.77 -2.41
C GLN A 129 2.98 7.79 -2.98
N VAL A 130 1.81 7.71 -2.35
CA VAL A 130 0.71 6.85 -2.77
C VAL A 130 -0.56 7.67 -2.83
N TYR A 131 -1.27 7.62 -3.94
CA TYR A 131 -2.53 8.33 -4.08
C TYR A 131 -3.70 7.40 -3.71
N GLN A 132 -4.53 7.81 -2.77
CA GLN A 132 -5.80 7.16 -2.49
C GLN A 132 -6.90 7.81 -3.32
N SER A 133 -7.73 7.01 -3.95
CA SER A 133 -8.99 7.43 -4.56
C SER A 133 -10.17 6.79 -3.81
N LEU A 134 -11.22 7.56 -3.60
CA LEU A 134 -12.52 7.11 -3.10
C LEU A 134 -13.54 7.31 -4.22
N TRP A 135 -14.11 6.20 -4.70
CA TRP A 135 -15.06 6.21 -5.79
C TRP A 135 -15.87 4.90 -5.78
N LEU A 136 -17.16 4.96 -6.08
CA LEU A 136 -18.04 3.78 -6.10
C LEU A 136 -17.51 2.71 -7.07
N PHE A 137 -17.05 3.13 -8.24
CA PHE A 137 -16.56 2.21 -9.27
C PHE A 137 -15.15 1.65 -8.98
N ASN A 138 -14.50 2.04 -7.87
CA ASN A 138 -13.29 1.36 -7.41
C ASN A 138 -13.56 -0.10 -7.00
N ILE A 139 -14.82 -0.53 -6.86
CA ILE A 139 -15.18 -1.95 -6.72
C ILE A 139 -14.59 -2.83 -7.83
N PHE A 140 -14.45 -2.27 -9.04
CA PHE A 140 -13.87 -2.96 -10.19
C PHE A 140 -12.34 -2.95 -10.19
N ARG A 141 -11.69 -2.22 -9.27
CA ARG A 141 -10.23 -2.11 -9.15
C ARG A 141 -9.68 -3.02 -8.05
N LEU A 142 -9.99 -4.32 -8.17
CA LEU A 142 -9.56 -5.35 -7.22
C LEU A 142 -8.02 -5.37 -7.05
N GLY A 143 -7.57 -5.57 -5.82
CA GLY A 143 -6.16 -5.78 -5.50
C GLY A 143 -5.30 -4.51 -5.39
N ARG A 144 -5.87 -3.31 -5.51
CA ARG A 144 -5.15 -2.04 -5.30
C ARG A 144 -5.17 -1.57 -3.85
N THR A 145 -4.57 -2.35 -2.96
CA THR A 145 -4.46 -2.02 -1.52
C THR A 145 -3.31 -1.06 -1.24
N PHE A 146 -3.36 -0.38 -0.09
CA PHE A 146 -2.29 0.51 0.37
C PHE A 146 -0.92 -0.20 0.35
N SER A 147 -0.77 -1.33 1.05
CA SER A 147 0.52 -2.04 1.15
C SER A 147 1.05 -2.48 -0.22
N LYS A 148 0.19 -2.93 -1.14
CA LYS A 148 0.60 -3.32 -2.50
C LYS A 148 1.14 -2.14 -3.29
N GLN A 149 0.44 -1.01 -3.25
CA GLN A 149 0.83 0.18 -4.02
C GLN A 149 2.00 0.92 -3.38
N SER A 150 2.10 0.94 -2.05
CA SER A 150 3.30 1.38 -1.33
C SER A 150 4.50 0.47 -1.64
N GLY A 151 4.30 -0.85 -1.75
CA GLY A 151 5.35 -1.78 -2.19
C GLY A 151 5.84 -1.47 -3.61
N LYS A 152 4.91 -1.19 -4.54
CA LYS A 152 5.25 -0.72 -5.89
C LYS A 152 6.01 0.61 -5.89
N ALA A 153 5.60 1.56 -5.05
CA ALA A 153 6.31 2.81 -4.88
C ALA A 153 7.74 2.58 -4.34
N LEU A 154 7.89 1.70 -3.35
CA LEU A 154 9.18 1.33 -2.77
C LEU A 154 10.11 0.69 -3.80
N LEU A 155 9.60 -0.24 -4.61
CA LEU A 155 10.37 -0.85 -5.70
C LEU A 155 10.82 0.19 -6.73
N GLY A 156 9.91 1.06 -7.16
CA GLY A 156 10.23 2.14 -8.09
C GLY A 156 11.32 3.07 -7.56
N SER A 157 11.21 3.48 -6.29
CA SER A 157 12.22 4.28 -5.60
C SER A 157 13.56 3.54 -5.47
N TYR A 158 13.55 2.25 -5.13
CA TYR A 158 14.76 1.43 -5.03
C TYR A 158 15.50 1.34 -6.37
N ILE A 159 14.79 1.07 -7.46
CA ILE A 159 15.36 1.01 -8.81
C ILE A 159 15.91 2.38 -9.22
N ALA A 160 15.18 3.46 -8.91
CA ALA A 160 15.60 4.82 -9.25
C ALA A 160 16.85 5.28 -8.47
N SER A 161 17.06 4.82 -7.24
CA SER A 161 18.21 5.17 -6.41
C SER A 161 19.48 4.35 -6.72
N ASN A 162 19.35 3.20 -7.37
CA ASN A 162 20.47 2.30 -7.70
C ASN A 162 20.90 2.37 -9.19
N LYS A 163 20.33 3.30 -9.97
CA LYS A 163 20.77 3.63 -11.34
C LYS A 163 21.80 4.76 -11.31
#